data_AF-A0A7C2RWM5-F1
#
_entry.id   AF-A0A7C2RWM5-F1
#
_cell.length_a   1.000
_cell.length_b   1.000
_cell.length_c   1.000
_cell.angle_alpha   90.00
_cell.angle_beta   90.00
_cell.angle_gamma   90.00
#
_symmetry.space_group_name_H-M   'P 1'
#
loop_
_entity.id
_entity.type
_entity.pdbx_description
1 polymer ?
#
loop_
_entity_poly.entity_id
_entity_poly.type
_entity_poly.pdbx_seq_one_letter_code
_entity_poly.pdbx_strand_id
1 'polypeptide(L)'
;MMDGRIYYIGGLRVAGINGIIARERKYKKGVPRKAPDEYLEIAKRIAGGGVDVLLIHETPYLPSLFPFMKERLGPRTALKAVEMIKPRLMINGHMHSGGFKTHEFPWGSKYIYIDSRTGTT
;
A
#
# COMPACT_ATOMS: atom_id res chain seq x y z
N MET A 1 1.93 0.89 12.39
CA MET A 1 0.72 1.68 12.75
C MET A 1 -0.45 0.73 12.92
N MET A 2 -1.56 1.09 13.58
CA MET A 2 -2.73 0.20 13.64
C MET A 2 -3.54 0.25 12.33
N ASP A 3 -4.03 -0.90 11.88
CA ASP A 3 -4.81 -1.01 10.64
C ASP A 3 -6.07 -0.13 10.69
N GLY A 4 -6.22 0.75 9.71
CA GLY A 4 -7.42 1.56 9.56
C GLY A 4 -7.57 2.69 10.60
N ARG A 5 -6.55 2.97 11.42
CA ARG A 5 -6.53 4.17 12.27
C ARG A 5 -5.91 5.34 11.50
N ILE A 6 -6.56 6.49 11.57
CA ILE A 6 -6.01 7.77 11.09
C ILE A 6 -5.28 8.44 12.26
N TYR A 7 -4.03 8.79 12.04
CA TYR A 7 -3.17 9.52 12.95
C TYR A 7 -2.97 10.95 12.43
N TYR A 8 -2.91 11.93 13.34
CA TYR A 8 -2.58 13.31 13.00
C TYR A 8 -1.12 13.58 13.38
N ILE A 9 -0.27 13.82 12.38
CA ILE A 9 1.17 14.01 12.56
C ILE A 9 1.60 15.21 11.71
N GLY A 10 2.15 16.26 12.35
CA GLY A 10 2.63 17.45 11.62
C GLY A 10 1.57 18.12 10.74
N GLY A 11 0.29 18.09 11.16
CA GLY A 11 -0.82 18.63 10.37
C GLY A 11 -1.33 17.71 9.25
N LEU A 12 -0.76 16.51 9.09
CA LEU A 12 -1.16 15.52 8.09
C LEU A 12 -1.96 14.38 8.70
N ARG A 13 -2.97 13.90 7.96
CA ARG A 13 -3.70 12.67 8.28
C ARG A 13 -2.97 11.47 7.68
N VAL A 14 -2.33 10.70 8.54
CA VAL A 14 -1.53 9.53 8.17
C VAL A 14 -2.29 8.25 8.52
N ALA A 15 -2.47 7.35 7.56
CA ALA A 15 -3.13 6.06 7.78
C ALA A 15 -2.32 4.93 7.13
N GLY A 16 -2.62 3.70 7.51
CA GLY A 16 -1.94 2.56 6.93
C GLY A 16 -2.69 1.26 7.04
N ILE A 17 -2.29 0.32 6.18
CA ILE A 17 -2.76 -1.06 6.17
C ILE A 17 -1.52 -1.97 6.17
N ASN A 18 -1.31 -2.66 7.28
CA ASN A 18 -0.16 -3.51 7.51
C ASN A 18 -0.27 -4.83 6.75
N GLY A 19 0.89 -5.45 6.53
CA GLY A 19 1.00 -6.80 6.02
C GLY A 19 0.84 -6.90 4.50
N ILE A 20 0.78 -8.15 4.04
CA ILE A 20 0.59 -8.53 2.64
C ILE A 20 -0.76 -9.21 2.44
N ILE A 21 -1.19 -9.31 1.18
CA ILE A 21 -2.47 -9.89 0.80
C ILE A 21 -2.25 -11.35 0.43
N ALA A 22 -2.95 -12.25 1.12
CA ALA A 22 -2.86 -13.69 0.90
C ALA A 22 -4.22 -14.36 1.12
N ARG A 23 -4.50 -15.44 0.38
CA ARG A 23 -5.76 -16.20 0.55
C ARG A 23 -5.77 -17.03 1.83
N GLU A 24 -4.61 -17.42 2.35
CA GLU A 24 -4.49 -18.34 3.50
C GLU A 24 -3.47 -17.86 4.54
N ARG A 25 -3.85 -18.11 5.82
CA ARG A 25 -3.14 -17.81 7.08
C ARG A 25 -3.02 -16.32 7.40
N LYS A 26 -3.48 -15.93 8.59
CA LYS A 26 -3.37 -14.55 9.12
C LYS A 26 -1.93 -14.10 9.39
N TYR A 27 -1.00 -15.04 9.60
CA TYR A 27 0.42 -14.76 9.85
C TYR A 27 1.33 -15.87 9.28
N LYS A 28 2.50 -15.50 8.75
CA LYS A 28 3.62 -16.44 8.45
C LYS A 28 4.94 -15.73 8.73
N LYS A 29 5.80 -16.34 9.55
CA LYS A 29 7.13 -15.77 9.95
C LYS A 29 7.03 -14.34 10.49
N GLY A 30 6.02 -14.03 11.32
CA GLY A 30 5.81 -12.70 11.89
C GLY A 30 5.27 -11.63 10.93
N VAL A 31 5.09 -11.94 9.63
CA VAL A 31 4.49 -11.02 8.66
C VAL A 31 2.96 -11.13 8.72
N PRO A 32 2.24 -10.03 9.04
CA PRO A 32 0.78 -10.02 8.98
C PRO A 32 0.29 -10.28 7.57
N ARG A 33 -0.77 -11.05 7.45
CA ARG A 33 -1.40 -11.41 6.19
C ARG A 33 -2.90 -11.21 6.29
N LYS A 34 -3.47 -10.58 5.28
CA LYS A 34 -4.89 -10.28 5.24
C LYS A 34 -5.52 -10.92 4.02
N ALA A 35 -6.73 -11.42 4.21
CA ALA A 35 -7.57 -11.78 3.09
C ALA A 35 -7.89 -10.52 2.27
N PRO A 36 -8.13 -10.61 0.95
CA PRO A 36 -8.48 -9.46 0.15
C PRO A 36 -9.67 -8.66 0.71
N ASP A 37 -10.72 -9.36 1.15
CA ASP A 37 -11.92 -8.70 1.67
C ASP A 37 -11.63 -7.97 2.98
N GLU A 38 -10.90 -8.59 3.90
CA GLU A 38 -10.43 -7.94 5.14
C GLU A 38 -9.62 -6.67 4.84
N TYR A 39 -8.73 -6.74 3.84
CA TYR A 39 -7.91 -5.61 3.41
C TYR A 39 -8.78 -4.47 2.87
N LEU A 40 -9.76 -4.79 2.03
CA LEU A 40 -10.68 -3.81 1.45
C LEU A 40 -11.64 -3.23 2.49
N GLU A 41 -12.07 -3.99 3.49
CA GLU A 41 -12.87 -3.47 4.61
C GLU A 41 -12.09 -2.48 5.48
N ILE A 42 -10.77 -2.68 5.65
CA ILE A 42 -9.91 -1.67 6.28
C ILE A 42 -9.87 -0.41 5.40
N ALA A 43 -9.66 -0.56 4.09
CA ALA A 43 -9.60 0.55 3.15
C ALA A 43 -10.90 1.38 3.14
N LYS A 44 -12.07 0.71 3.14
CA LYS A 44 -13.38 1.35 3.22
C LYS A 44 -13.56 2.19 4.49
N ARG A 45 -13.11 1.69 5.65
CA ARG A 45 -13.25 2.40 6.93
C ARG A 45 -12.49 3.72 6.98
N ILE A 46 -11.36 3.82 6.26
CA ILE A 46 -10.56 5.05 6.19
C ILE A 46 -10.87 5.89 4.94
N ALA A 47 -11.56 5.32 3.95
CA ALA A 47 -12.10 6.07 2.84
C ALA A 47 -13.09 7.12 3.37
N GLY A 48 -12.96 8.37 2.90
CA GLY A 48 -13.73 9.50 3.41
C GLY A 48 -13.10 10.24 4.60
N GLY A 49 -12.12 9.64 5.29
CA GLY A 49 -11.35 10.33 6.33
C GLY A 49 -10.37 11.40 5.81
N GLY A 50 -10.22 11.49 4.48
CA GLY A 50 -9.33 12.40 3.76
C GLY A 50 -7.84 12.15 4.02
N VAL A 51 -7.41 10.89 3.95
CA VAL A 51 -6.02 10.51 4.20
C VAL A 51 -5.05 11.33 3.34
N ASP A 52 -4.13 12.06 3.98
CA ASP A 52 -3.08 12.81 3.28
C ASP A 52 -1.93 11.87 2.89
N VAL A 53 -1.51 11.00 3.81
CA VAL A 53 -0.43 10.03 3.61
C VAL A 53 -0.90 8.61 3.93
N LEU A 54 -0.83 7.72 2.96
CA LEU A 54 -1.13 6.30 3.10
C LEU A 54 0.15 5.47 3.09
N LEU A 55 0.34 4.66 4.12
CA LEU A 55 1.44 3.71 4.24
C LEU A 55 0.91 2.28 4.10
N ILE A 56 1.28 1.60 3.02
CA ILE A 56 0.97 0.17 2.84
C ILE A 56 2.21 -0.57 2.36
N HIS A 57 2.35 -1.85 2.71
CA HIS A 57 3.51 -2.63 2.26
C HIS A 57 3.28 -3.25 0.87
N GLU A 58 2.09 -3.79 0.61
CA GLU A 58 1.72 -4.40 -0.67
C GLU A 58 1.85 -3.41 -1.84
N THR A 59 2.33 -3.87 -2.99
CA THR A 59 2.52 -3.01 -4.16
C THR A 59 1.28 -3.01 -5.06
N PRO A 60 0.69 -1.85 -5.38
CA PRO A 60 -0.44 -1.77 -6.29
C PRO A 60 -0.02 -2.20 -7.69
N TYR A 61 -0.95 -2.77 -8.46
CA TYR A 61 -0.67 -3.25 -9.81
C TYR A 61 -0.29 -2.09 -10.74
N LEU A 62 1.01 -1.96 -11.02
CA LEU A 62 1.62 -0.87 -11.80
C LEU A 62 2.65 -1.46 -12.79
N PRO A 63 2.22 -2.17 -13.84
CA PRO A 63 3.14 -2.85 -14.77
C PRO A 63 4.02 -1.87 -15.57
N SER A 64 3.58 -0.62 -15.77
CA SER A 64 4.42 0.43 -16.38
C SER A 64 5.63 0.79 -15.52
N LEU A 65 5.51 0.68 -14.20
CA LEU A 65 6.57 1.01 -13.25
C LEU A 65 7.39 -0.22 -12.83
N PHE A 66 6.74 -1.39 -12.82
CA PHE A 66 7.33 -2.68 -12.53
C PHE A 66 6.99 -3.69 -13.64
N PRO A 67 7.72 -3.70 -14.77
CA PRO A 67 7.38 -4.53 -15.93
C PRO A 67 7.37 -6.04 -15.66
N PHE A 68 8.07 -6.48 -14.61
CA PHE A 68 8.13 -7.88 -14.16
C PHE A 68 6.96 -8.25 -13.22
N MET A 69 6.14 -7.28 -12.81
CA MET A 69 5.01 -7.51 -11.92
C MET A 69 3.95 -8.36 -12.63
N LYS A 70 3.59 -9.48 -12.00
CA LYS A 70 2.48 -10.31 -12.46
C LYS A 70 1.17 -9.76 -11.93
N GLU A 71 0.15 -9.78 -12.76
CA GLU A 71 -1.19 -9.44 -12.34
C GLU A 71 -1.75 -10.53 -11.43
N ARG A 72 -1.69 -10.27 -10.12
CA ARG A 72 -2.11 -11.20 -9.07
C ARG A 72 -3.11 -10.52 -8.15
N LEU A 73 -3.76 -11.35 -7.33
CA LEU A 73 -4.75 -10.92 -6.35
C LEU A 73 -4.23 -9.80 -5.45
N GLY A 74 -3.02 -9.92 -4.89
CA GLY A 74 -2.43 -8.91 -4.01
C GLY A 74 -2.29 -7.53 -4.67
N PRO A 75 -1.54 -7.40 -5.77
CA PRO A 75 -1.40 -6.12 -6.47
C PRO A 75 -2.73 -5.51 -6.95
N ARG A 76 -3.67 -6.33 -7.42
CA ARG A 76 -5.02 -5.84 -7.79
C ARG A 76 -5.81 -5.33 -6.59
N THR A 77 -5.78 -6.06 -5.47
CA THR A 77 -6.47 -5.63 -4.24
C THR A 77 -5.83 -4.38 -3.65
N ALA A 78 -4.51 -4.26 -3.67
CA ALA A 78 -3.80 -3.05 -3.25
C ALA A 78 -4.17 -1.85 -4.14
N LEU A 79 -4.19 -2.01 -5.46
CA LEU A 79 -4.61 -0.94 -6.38
C LEU A 79 -6.05 -0.47 -6.06
N LYS A 80 -6.98 -1.41 -5.88
CA LYS A 80 -8.37 -1.11 -5.52
C LYS A 80 -8.49 -0.40 -4.16
N ALA A 81 -7.68 -0.77 -3.18
CA ALA A 81 -7.65 -0.10 -1.88
C ALA A 81 -7.20 1.37 -2.02
N VAL A 82 -6.15 1.62 -2.80
CA VAL A 82 -5.63 2.98 -3.05
C VAL A 82 -6.65 3.82 -3.80
N GLU A 83 -7.34 3.24 -4.79
CA GLU A 83 -8.42 3.89 -5.54
C GLU A 83 -9.63 4.25 -4.66
N MET A 84 -9.97 3.42 -3.67
CA MET A 84 -11.03 3.75 -2.70
C MET A 84 -10.62 4.87 -1.75
N ILE A 85 -9.38 4.84 -1.25
CA ILE A 85 -8.91 5.79 -0.23
C ILE A 85 -8.60 7.15 -0.85
N LYS A 86 -8.08 7.16 -2.09
CA LYS A 86 -7.59 8.35 -2.82
C LYS A 86 -6.69 9.25 -1.96
N PRO A 87 -5.61 8.71 -1.37
CA PRO A 87 -4.73 9.52 -0.54
C PRO A 87 -4.00 10.58 -1.38
N ARG A 88 -3.55 11.69 -0.79
CA ARG A 88 -2.72 12.65 -1.54
C ARG A 88 -1.36 12.03 -1.91
N LEU A 89 -0.79 11.25 -1.01
CA LEU A 89 0.45 10.52 -1.19
C LEU A 89 0.33 9.09 -0.64
N MET A 90 0.78 8.12 -1.42
CA MET A 90 0.96 6.73 -1.00
C MET A 90 2.45 6.38 -1.01
N ILE A 91 2.92 5.71 0.04
CA ILE A 91 4.29 5.22 0.14
C ILE A 91 4.28 3.71 0.41
N ASN A 92 5.10 2.96 -0.31
CA ASN A 92 5.29 1.53 -0.08
C ASN A 92 6.73 1.05 -0.36
N GLY A 93 6.94 -0.25 -0.15
CA GLY A 93 8.14 -0.98 -0.56
C GLY A 93 7.77 -2.26 -1.32
N HIS A 94 8.34 -3.40 -0.90
CA HIS A 94 8.01 -4.78 -1.31
C HIS A 94 8.60 -5.31 -2.63
N MET A 95 8.59 -4.53 -3.72
CA MET A 95 9.03 -5.04 -5.04
C MET A 95 10.51 -5.40 -5.15
N HIS A 96 11.34 -4.84 -4.27
CA HIS A 96 12.80 -4.97 -4.33
C HIS A 96 13.40 -4.60 -5.70
N SER A 97 12.86 -3.56 -6.31
CA SER A 97 13.22 -3.11 -7.65
C SER A 97 14.43 -2.15 -7.68
N GLY A 98 15.11 -1.93 -6.56
CA GLY A 98 16.17 -0.93 -6.42
C GLY A 98 15.67 0.51 -6.39
N GLY A 99 16.42 1.37 -5.69
CA GLY A 99 16.25 2.83 -5.71
C GLY A 99 14.88 3.33 -5.22
N PHE A 100 14.45 4.45 -5.81
CA PHE A 100 13.11 5.01 -5.61
C PHE A 100 12.39 5.11 -6.96
N LYS A 101 11.06 5.03 -6.94
CA LYS A 101 10.23 5.22 -8.14
C LYS A 101 9.00 6.05 -7.77
N THR A 102 8.52 6.85 -8.72
CA THR A 102 7.33 7.68 -8.55
C THR A 102 6.29 7.38 -9.61
N HIS A 103 5.03 7.61 -9.26
CA HIS A 103 3.90 7.51 -10.18
C HIS A 103 2.79 8.46 -9.72
N GLU A 104 1.94 8.87 -10.66
CA GLU A 104 0.71 9.58 -10.37
C GLU A 104 -0.46 8.75 -10.90
N PHE A 105 -1.37 8.40 -10.01
CA PHE A 105 -2.56 7.64 -10.38
C PHE A 105 -3.55 8.53 -11.15
N PRO A 106 -4.43 7.97 -12.00
CA PRO A 106 -5.40 8.73 -12.77
C PRO A 106 -6.36 9.61 -11.94
N TRP A 107 -6.50 9.34 -10.65
CA TRP A 107 -7.31 10.13 -9.71
C TRP A 107 -6.51 11.15 -8.88
N GLY A 108 -5.25 11.44 -9.27
CA GLY A 108 -4.41 12.49 -8.68
C GLY A 108 -3.63 12.09 -7.41
N SER A 109 -3.78 10.85 -6.93
CA SER A 109 -2.92 10.34 -5.85
C SER A 109 -1.47 10.22 -6.34
N LYS A 110 -0.53 10.74 -5.56
CA LYS A 110 0.90 10.54 -5.81
C LYS A 110 1.36 9.24 -5.16
N TYR A 111 2.32 8.58 -5.79
CA TYR A 111 2.92 7.33 -5.33
C TYR A 111 4.43 7.45 -5.25
N ILE A 112 4.99 6.97 -4.15
CA ILE A 112 6.43 6.79 -3.97
C ILE A 112 6.69 5.35 -3.54
N TYR A 113 7.46 4.64 -4.36
CA TYR A 113 8.11 3.39 -3.98
C TYR A 113 9.51 3.68 -3.47
N ILE A 114 9.87 3.07 -2.34
CA ILE A 114 11.23 3.09 -1.81
C ILE A 114 11.68 1.64 -1.60
N ASP A 115 12.81 1.26 -2.17
CA ASP A 115 13.42 -0.02 -1.84
C ASP A 115 13.96 0.02 -0.40
N SER A 116 13.34 -0.75 0.48
CA SER A 116 13.64 -0.79 1.91
C SER A 116 14.74 -1.79 2.26
N ARG A 117 15.46 -2.36 1.28
CA ARG A 117 16.67 -3.14 1.57
C ARG A 117 17.77 -2.19 2.01
N THR A 118 18.25 -2.35 3.24
CA THR A 118 19.54 -1.80 3.67
C THR A 118 20.65 -2.46 2.85
N GLY A 119 21.53 -1.65 2.24
CA GLY A 119 22.39 -2.05 1.14
C GLY A 119 23.27 -3.29 1.34
N THR A 120 23.41 -4.05 0.26
CA THR A 120 24.64 -4.77 -0.08
C THR A 120 25.02 -4.29 -1.49
N THR A 121 25.72 -3.17 -1.53
CA THR A 121 26.73 -2.90 -2.57
C THR A 121 27.98 -3.67 -2.24
#